data_AF-A0AAU9LLT5-F1
#
_entry.id   AF-A0AAU9LLT5-F1
#
_cell.length_a   1.000
_cell.length_b   1.000
_cell.length_c   1.000
_cell.angle_alpha   90.00
_cell.angle_beta   90.00
_cell.angle_gamma   90.00
#
_symmetry.space_group_name_H-M   'P 1'
#
loop_
_entity.id
_entity.type
_entity.pdbx_description
1 polymer ?
#
loop_
_entity_poly.entity_id
_entity_poly.type
_entity_poly.pdbx_seq_one_letter_code
_entity_poly.pdbx_strand_id
1 'polypeptide(L)'
;MWFQLASIAFFVLLTLTTAAENALEEETVQERRLRANAKMWSFGNDKDDDSSNPRPCLFIHGENHENEEKELQDSSDKFGDMSKNAPFCSSIKYASLDTLNVGWTDHKLQKEAGAIANKHCSIDSSTSWVSMSAPMKGSMVSNYVQDVCTDDDTQVFHQILTLVGQCPVQAGMESLAYMDGKYSTKELNKAYVAAEKVYTAQVSAAMCSNGNIGIFSTYQAKYLLLGAKVDHGSGENDGFTTYKSCRGGIDKAKFGDDPSDRFYVTHCNHADTAFLNGDSHFKDSMKPVKWFKGLF
;
A
#
# COMPACT_ATOMS: atom_id res chain seq x y z
N MET A 1 35.48 -24.53 62.54
CA MET A 1 34.84 -23.29 62.05
C MET A 1 33.73 -23.71 61.09
N TRP A 2 32.47 -23.43 61.47
CA TRP A 2 31.25 -23.25 60.63
C TRP A 2 30.73 -24.51 59.87
N PHE A 3 29.65 -25.23 60.28
CA PHE A 3 28.19 -24.92 60.22
C PHE A 3 27.76 -24.33 58.86
N GLN A 4 26.73 -24.76 58.12
CA GLN A 4 25.59 -25.65 58.37
C GLN A 4 24.93 -26.01 57.02
N LEU A 5 24.30 -27.20 56.94
CA LEU A 5 23.32 -27.60 55.93
C LEU A 5 21.98 -26.87 56.18
N ALA A 6 21.32 -26.41 55.11
CA ALA A 6 19.87 -26.21 55.10
C ALA A 6 19.32 -26.26 53.67
N SER A 7 18.68 -27.39 53.36
CA SER A 7 17.61 -27.46 52.37
C SER A 7 16.50 -26.51 52.77
N ILE A 8 15.97 -25.73 51.82
CA ILE A 8 14.66 -25.08 52.00
C ILE A 8 13.75 -25.52 50.86
N ALA A 9 12.78 -26.33 51.30
CA ALA A 9 11.62 -26.76 50.58
C ALA A 9 10.72 -25.57 50.20
N PHE A 10 9.99 -25.79 49.10
CA PHE A 10 8.69 -25.23 48.76
C PHE A 10 7.87 -24.70 49.95
N PHE A 11 7.49 -23.43 49.88
CA PHE A 11 6.21 -22.93 50.37
C PHE A 11 5.72 -21.85 49.39
N VAL A 12 4.99 -22.27 48.36
CA VAL A 12 4.11 -21.36 47.61
C VAL A 12 2.83 -21.25 48.41
N LEU A 13 2.66 -20.15 49.13
CA LEU A 13 1.42 -19.81 49.82
C LEU A 13 0.42 -19.29 48.77
N LEU A 14 -0.65 -20.05 48.52
CA LEU A 14 -1.82 -19.58 47.81
C LEU A 14 -2.59 -18.62 48.72
N THR A 15 -2.65 -17.33 48.37
CA THR A 15 -3.67 -16.42 48.89
C THR A 15 -4.48 -15.86 47.72
N LEU A 16 -5.69 -16.40 47.57
CA LEU A 16 -6.78 -15.77 46.82
C LEU A 16 -7.27 -14.55 47.61
N THR A 17 -7.10 -13.36 47.05
CA THR A 17 -7.92 -12.20 47.41
C THR A 17 -8.37 -11.50 46.13
N THR A 18 -9.68 -11.52 45.91
CA THR A 18 -10.39 -10.75 44.90
C THR A 18 -10.48 -9.29 45.32
N ALA A 19 -10.04 -8.36 44.49
CA ALA A 19 -10.66 -7.05 44.30
C ALA A 19 -10.02 -6.39 43.07
N ALA A 20 -10.89 -5.97 42.15
CA ALA A 20 -10.55 -5.20 40.96
C ALA A 20 -10.06 -3.80 41.33
N GLU A 21 -9.07 -3.31 40.60
CA GLU A 21 -9.09 -1.95 40.07
C GLU A 21 -8.11 -1.88 38.89
N ASN A 22 -8.69 -1.72 37.70
CA ASN A 22 -7.97 -1.46 36.47
C ASN A 22 -7.19 -0.16 36.61
N ALA A 23 -5.87 -0.24 36.47
CA ALA A 23 -5.07 0.87 35.97
C ALA A 23 -4.50 0.43 34.61
N LEU A 24 -5.38 0.39 33.61
CA LEU A 24 -4.95 0.58 32.23
C LEU A 24 -4.47 2.03 32.18
N GLU A 25 -3.16 2.21 32.08
CA GLU A 25 -2.56 3.47 31.67
C GLU A 25 -3.18 3.82 30.31
N GLU A 26 -4.11 4.78 30.32
CA GLU A 26 -4.65 5.40 29.11
C GLU A 26 -3.50 6.16 28.46
N GLU A 27 -2.80 5.49 27.54
CA GLU A 27 -2.04 6.19 26.52
C GLU A 27 -3.05 7.07 25.79
N THR A 28 -2.97 8.37 26.04
CA THR A 28 -3.77 9.39 25.37
C THR A 28 -3.31 9.45 23.91
N VAL A 29 -3.79 8.51 23.11
CA VAL A 29 -3.63 8.51 21.66
C VAL A 29 -4.32 9.76 21.14
N GLN A 30 -3.51 10.79 20.88
CA GLN A 30 -3.93 12.03 20.25
C GLN A 30 -4.67 11.68 18.96
N GLU A 31 -5.99 11.86 18.99
CA GLU A 31 -6.91 11.49 17.92
C GLU A 31 -6.49 12.23 16.63
N ARG A 32 -5.88 11.51 15.67
CA ARG A 32 -5.68 12.04 14.33
C ARG A 32 -7.03 12.24 13.67
N ARG A 33 -7.49 13.49 13.69
CA ARG A 33 -8.23 14.02 12.56
C ARG A 33 -7.16 14.36 11.55
N LEU A 34 -7.07 13.64 10.43
CA LEU A 34 -6.41 14.19 9.25
C LEU A 34 -7.04 15.58 9.07
N ARG A 35 -6.33 16.64 9.49
CA ARG A 35 -6.84 18.00 9.39
C ARG A 35 -6.74 18.37 7.93
N ALA A 36 -7.70 17.84 7.18
CA ALA A 36 -8.09 18.40 5.93
C ALA A 36 -8.39 19.88 6.18
N ASN A 37 -7.87 20.74 5.31
CA ASN A 37 -8.28 22.13 5.26
C ASN A 37 -9.81 22.19 5.40
N ALA A 38 -10.36 23.08 6.22
CA ALA A 38 -11.81 23.21 6.38
C ALA A 38 -12.55 23.36 5.04
N LYS A 39 -11.85 23.82 3.99
CA LYS A 39 -12.32 23.83 2.59
C LYS A 39 -12.54 22.44 1.95
N MET A 40 -11.76 21.43 2.31
CA MET A 40 -11.89 20.07 1.77
C MET A 40 -13.13 19.34 2.32
N TRP A 41 -13.70 19.82 3.44
CA TRP A 41 -14.89 19.28 4.09
C TRP A 41 -16.02 20.31 4.23
N SER A 42 -15.93 21.45 3.53
CA SER A 42 -17.03 22.40 3.45
C SER A 42 -18.05 21.90 2.43
N PHE A 43 -18.79 20.85 2.80
CA PHE A 43 -19.91 20.35 1.99
C PHE A 43 -21.04 21.37 2.06
N GLY A 44 -21.18 22.18 1.01
CA GLY A 44 -22.42 22.89 0.73
C GLY A 44 -23.52 21.86 0.48
N ASN A 45 -24.70 22.11 1.02
CA ASN A 45 -25.91 21.31 0.81
C ASN A 45 -26.41 21.50 -0.64
N ASP A 46 -25.70 21.03 -1.64
CA ASP A 46 -26.19 21.09 -3.02
C ASP A 46 -26.29 19.67 -3.58
N LYS A 47 -27.55 19.25 -3.70
CA LYS A 47 -27.96 18.08 -4.47
C LYS A 47 -27.80 18.44 -5.94
N ASP A 48 -26.59 18.37 -6.48
CA ASP A 48 -26.39 18.31 -7.92
C ASP A 48 -25.11 17.50 -8.20
N ASP A 49 -25.32 16.27 -8.66
CA ASP A 49 -24.31 15.44 -9.33
C ASP A 49 -24.08 16.03 -10.73
N ASP A 50 -23.44 17.20 -10.77
CA ASP A 50 -22.97 17.76 -12.02
C ASP A 50 -21.46 17.51 -12.14
N SER A 51 -21.10 16.70 -13.14
CA SER A 51 -19.73 16.40 -13.58
C SER A 51 -18.88 17.64 -13.90
N SER A 52 -19.47 18.84 -13.85
CA SER A 52 -18.85 20.12 -14.19
C SER A 52 -18.06 20.79 -13.05
N ASN A 53 -18.21 20.34 -11.78
CA ASN A 53 -17.53 20.98 -10.63
C ASN A 53 -16.30 20.18 -10.15
N PRO A 54 -15.08 20.77 -10.22
CA PRO A 54 -13.87 20.10 -9.77
C PRO A 54 -13.91 19.70 -8.29
N ARG A 55 -13.51 18.47 -7.96
CA ARG A 55 -13.59 17.88 -6.61
C ARG A 55 -12.23 17.85 -5.89
N PRO A 56 -12.16 17.89 -4.56
CA PRO A 56 -10.91 17.66 -3.85
C PRO A 56 -10.38 16.24 -4.14
N CYS A 57 -9.08 16.12 -4.40
CA CYS A 57 -8.41 14.86 -4.67
C CYS A 57 -7.34 14.59 -3.62
N LEU A 58 -7.39 13.39 -3.03
CA LEU A 58 -6.40 12.87 -2.11
C LEU A 58 -5.65 11.72 -2.77
N PHE A 59 -4.34 11.88 -2.90
CA PHE A 59 -3.44 10.83 -3.36
C PHE A 59 -2.75 10.19 -2.17
N ILE A 60 -2.82 8.87 -2.09
CA ILE A 60 -2.19 8.10 -1.02
C ILE A 60 -1.17 7.19 -1.69
N HIS A 61 0.09 7.28 -1.28
CA HIS A 61 1.10 6.29 -1.65
C HIS A 61 1.66 5.62 -0.40
N GLY A 62 2.32 4.49 -0.61
CA GLY A 62 2.98 3.73 0.46
C GLY A 62 4.31 3.10 0.06
N GLU A 63 4.98 3.57 -0.99
CA GLU A 63 6.29 3.00 -1.35
C GLU A 63 7.42 3.68 -0.57
N ASN A 64 7.99 2.95 0.40
CA ASN A 64 9.31 3.20 0.97
C ASN A 64 9.48 4.63 1.51
N HIS A 65 8.61 5.00 2.45
CA HIS A 65 8.60 6.32 3.07
C HIS A 65 8.71 6.20 4.59
N GLU A 66 9.68 6.92 5.18
CA GLU A 66 10.01 6.85 6.61
C GLU A 66 9.28 7.88 7.47
N ASN A 67 8.95 9.04 6.89
CA ASN A 67 8.55 10.24 7.62
C ASN A 67 7.07 10.51 7.45
N GLU A 68 6.24 9.80 8.21
CA GLU A 68 4.82 10.12 8.21
C GLU A 68 4.55 11.58 8.60
N GLU A 69 3.84 12.28 7.72
CA GLU A 69 3.50 13.68 7.93
C GLU A 69 2.14 13.80 8.61
N LYS A 70 2.05 14.64 9.65
CA LYS A 70 0.80 14.84 10.39
C LYS A 70 -0.28 15.54 9.54
N GLU A 71 0.13 16.34 8.57
CA GLU A 71 -0.74 17.11 7.70
C GLU A 71 -0.69 16.60 6.26
N LEU A 72 -1.72 16.92 5.48
CA LEU A 72 -1.74 16.59 4.06
C LEU A 72 -0.82 17.50 3.28
N GLN A 73 0.07 16.88 2.50
CA GLN A 73 1.11 17.55 1.74
C GLN A 73 0.55 18.14 0.44
N ASP A 74 1.20 19.19 -0.06
CA ASP A 74 0.92 19.81 -1.37
C ASP A 74 1.76 19.23 -2.52
N SER A 75 2.72 18.37 -2.20
CA SER A 75 3.58 17.70 -3.19
C SER A 75 3.98 16.31 -2.73
N SER A 76 4.36 15.45 -3.68
CA SER A 76 4.90 14.11 -3.44
C SER A 76 5.89 13.78 -4.55
N ASP A 77 6.95 13.05 -4.21
CA ASP A 77 7.93 12.51 -5.15
C ASP A 77 7.53 11.13 -5.71
N LYS A 78 6.45 10.54 -5.20
CA LYS A 78 5.98 9.20 -5.61
C LYS A 78 4.99 9.23 -6.75
N PHE A 79 4.43 10.38 -7.06
CA PHE A 79 3.53 10.58 -8.19
C PHE A 79 4.17 11.54 -9.19
N GLY A 80 3.77 11.41 -10.45
CA GLY A 80 3.98 12.47 -11.43
C GLY A 80 3.28 13.77 -11.01
N ASP A 81 3.51 14.84 -11.78
CA ASP A 81 2.90 16.15 -11.52
C ASP A 81 1.37 16.11 -11.68
N MET A 82 0.66 15.87 -10.57
CA MET A 82 -0.79 15.74 -10.59
C MET A 82 -1.51 17.04 -10.87
N SER A 83 -0.87 18.20 -10.69
CA SER A 83 -1.46 19.50 -11.08
C SER A 83 -1.73 19.56 -12.60
N LYS A 84 -0.94 18.80 -13.39
CA LYS A 84 -1.12 18.65 -14.85
C LYS A 84 -1.97 17.43 -15.22
N ASN A 85 -1.92 16.39 -14.39
CA ASN A 85 -2.53 15.10 -14.71
C ASN A 85 -3.96 14.94 -14.18
N ALA A 86 -4.39 15.77 -13.23
CA ALA A 86 -5.70 15.72 -12.59
C ALA A 86 -6.47 17.05 -12.71
N PRO A 87 -6.78 17.54 -13.92
CA PRO A 87 -7.42 18.84 -14.13
C PRO A 87 -8.84 18.95 -13.55
N PHE A 88 -9.48 17.81 -13.28
CA PHE A 88 -10.79 17.71 -12.62
C PHE A 88 -10.73 17.89 -11.10
N CYS A 89 -9.54 18.08 -10.51
CA CYS A 89 -9.38 18.29 -9.08
C CYS A 89 -9.42 19.79 -8.74
N SER A 90 -10.30 20.21 -7.81
CA SER A 90 -10.28 21.59 -7.28
C SER A 90 -9.13 21.84 -6.31
N SER A 91 -8.64 20.78 -5.67
CA SER A 91 -7.45 20.78 -4.85
C SER A 91 -6.80 19.40 -4.89
N ILE A 92 -5.48 19.36 -4.76
CA ILE A 92 -4.70 18.13 -4.78
C ILE A 92 -3.92 18.08 -3.48
N LYS A 93 -4.06 16.97 -2.76
CA LYS A 93 -3.36 16.72 -1.51
C LYS A 93 -2.78 15.32 -1.51
N TYR A 94 -1.71 15.13 -0.75
CA TYR A 94 -1.04 13.84 -0.60
C TYR A 94 -1.00 13.43 0.87
N ALA A 95 -1.36 12.18 1.15
CA ALA A 95 -1.10 11.57 2.45
C ALA A 95 0.27 10.89 2.41
N SER A 96 1.17 11.29 3.32
CA SER A 96 2.50 10.68 3.47
C SER A 96 2.47 9.75 4.68
N LEU A 97 2.45 8.44 4.43
CA LEU A 97 2.37 7.40 5.45
C LEU A 97 3.73 6.75 5.67
N ASP A 98 4.09 6.47 6.93
CA ASP A 98 5.27 5.66 7.25
C ASP A 98 4.99 4.23 6.82
N THR A 99 5.60 3.85 5.72
CA THR A 99 5.42 2.57 5.03
C THR A 99 6.75 1.87 4.81
N LEU A 100 7.84 2.44 5.34
CA LEU A 100 9.09 1.73 5.51
C LEU A 100 9.08 0.96 6.83
N ASN A 101 8.82 1.66 7.94
CA ASN A 101 9.02 1.09 9.28
C ASN A 101 7.76 0.44 9.85
N VAL A 102 6.60 0.69 9.24
CA VAL A 102 5.32 0.20 9.70
C VAL A 102 4.68 -0.66 8.62
N GLY A 103 4.37 -1.92 8.98
CA GLY A 103 3.69 -2.85 8.09
C GLY A 103 2.24 -2.43 7.84
N TRP A 104 1.69 -2.71 6.65
CA TRP A 104 0.35 -2.25 6.29
C TRP A 104 -0.75 -2.81 7.20
N THR A 105 -0.54 -3.96 7.83
CA THR A 105 -1.46 -4.57 8.81
C THR A 105 -1.33 -4.00 10.22
N ASP A 106 -0.35 -3.14 10.48
CA ASP A 106 -0.18 -2.50 11.78
C ASP A 106 -1.38 -1.61 12.11
N HIS A 107 -1.74 -1.60 13.39
CA HIS A 107 -2.89 -0.86 13.92
C HIS A 107 -2.84 0.64 13.56
N LYS A 108 -1.65 1.25 13.48
CA LYS A 108 -1.45 2.65 13.11
C LYS A 108 -1.91 2.92 11.68
N LEU A 109 -1.44 2.14 10.71
CA LEU A 109 -1.85 2.28 9.31
C LEU A 109 -3.29 1.80 9.08
N GLN A 110 -3.72 0.76 9.79
CA GLN A 110 -5.10 0.25 9.71
C GLN A 110 -6.13 1.25 10.23
N LYS A 111 -5.78 2.10 11.20
CA LYS A 111 -6.63 3.21 11.67
C LYS A 111 -6.87 4.27 10.58
N GLU A 112 -5.93 4.41 9.64
CA GLU A 112 -5.98 5.44 8.60
C GLU A 112 -6.40 4.88 7.24
N ALA A 113 -5.53 4.08 6.62
CA ALA A 113 -5.74 3.48 5.30
C ALA A 113 -6.68 2.27 5.35
N GLY A 114 -6.76 1.59 6.49
CA GLY A 114 -7.64 0.44 6.72
C GLY A 114 -9.02 0.79 7.28
N ALA A 115 -9.34 2.08 7.48
CA ALA A 115 -10.52 2.49 8.24
C ALA A 115 -11.84 1.93 7.67
N ILE A 116 -11.95 1.85 6.35
CA ILE A 116 -13.14 1.30 5.67
C ILE A 116 -13.23 -0.22 5.89
N ALA A 117 -12.11 -0.93 5.73
CA ALA A 117 -12.06 -2.38 5.95
C ALA A 117 -12.38 -2.76 7.40
N ASN A 118 -11.95 -1.92 8.35
CA ASN A 118 -12.21 -2.08 9.78
C ASN A 118 -13.53 -1.44 10.24
N LYS A 119 -14.36 -0.93 9.32
CA LYS A 119 -15.68 -0.33 9.60
C LYS A 119 -15.64 0.87 10.55
N HIS A 120 -14.53 1.58 10.59
CA HIS A 120 -14.42 2.85 11.31
C HIS A 120 -15.08 4.00 10.54
N CYS A 121 -15.15 3.90 9.22
CA CYS A 121 -15.85 4.84 8.35
C CYS A 121 -16.41 4.14 7.09
N SER A 122 -17.17 4.89 6.29
CA SER A 122 -17.63 4.49 4.96
C SER A 122 -17.23 5.54 3.93
N ILE A 123 -17.04 5.10 2.68
CA ILE A 123 -16.89 6.01 1.54
C ILE A 123 -18.26 6.64 1.28
N ASP A 124 -18.32 7.97 1.26
CA ASP A 124 -19.55 8.70 0.89
C ASP A 124 -19.91 8.43 -0.57
N SER A 125 -21.21 8.41 -0.91
CA SER A 125 -21.67 8.16 -2.28
C SER A 125 -21.10 9.13 -3.33
N SER A 126 -20.69 10.32 -2.92
CA SER A 126 -20.05 11.33 -3.78
C SER A 126 -18.56 11.10 -4.03
N THR A 127 -17.94 10.13 -3.34
CA THR A 127 -16.50 9.86 -3.38
C THR A 127 -16.18 8.69 -4.31
N SER A 128 -15.16 8.86 -5.16
CA SER A 128 -14.66 7.79 -6.03
C SER A 128 -13.30 7.29 -5.54
N TRP A 129 -13.13 5.97 -5.48
CA TRP A 129 -11.84 5.34 -5.20
C TRP A 129 -11.21 4.85 -6.49
N VAL A 130 -10.08 5.45 -6.87
CA VAL A 130 -9.25 5.02 -8.00
C VAL A 130 -8.01 4.30 -7.48
N SER A 131 -7.74 3.10 -8.01
CA SER A 131 -6.60 2.27 -7.63
C SER A 131 -5.58 2.14 -8.76
N MET A 132 -4.30 2.09 -8.42
CA MET A 132 -3.21 2.03 -9.39
C MET A 132 -2.13 1.07 -8.87
N SER A 133 -1.98 -0.08 -9.50
CA SER A 133 -0.94 -1.08 -9.21
C SER A 133 -0.83 -1.53 -7.74
N ALA A 134 -1.92 -1.42 -6.97
CA ALA A 134 -1.94 -1.74 -5.56
C ALA A 134 -1.71 -3.24 -5.31
N PRO A 135 -0.78 -3.67 -4.44
CA PRO A 135 -0.47 -5.08 -4.21
C PRO A 135 -1.51 -5.76 -3.31
N MET A 136 -2.74 -5.93 -3.78
CA MET A 136 -3.87 -6.47 -3.00
C MET A 136 -3.75 -7.95 -2.61
N LYS A 137 -2.70 -8.65 -3.07
CA LYS A 137 -2.27 -9.99 -2.61
C LYS A 137 -0.79 -10.03 -2.20
N GLY A 138 -0.20 -8.87 -1.92
CA GLY A 138 1.23 -8.73 -1.68
C GLY A 138 2.06 -8.68 -2.96
N SER A 139 3.38 -8.70 -2.79
CA SER A 139 4.38 -8.55 -3.84
C SER A 139 5.40 -9.67 -3.76
N MET A 140 5.70 -10.30 -4.91
CA MET A 140 6.78 -11.29 -4.99
C MET A 140 8.15 -10.64 -4.76
N VAL A 141 8.28 -9.32 -4.95
CA VAL A 141 9.51 -8.59 -4.60
C VAL A 141 9.77 -8.65 -3.09
N SER A 142 8.72 -8.59 -2.25
CA SER A 142 8.87 -8.76 -0.80
C SER A 142 9.46 -10.12 -0.46
N ASN A 143 8.92 -11.19 -1.05
CA ASN A 143 9.44 -12.55 -0.83
C ASN A 143 10.90 -12.66 -1.26
N TYR A 144 11.25 -12.13 -2.43
CA TYR A 144 12.62 -12.15 -2.94
C TYR A 144 13.60 -11.41 -2.01
N VAL A 145 13.23 -10.23 -1.53
CA VAL A 145 14.10 -9.45 -0.62
C VAL A 145 14.23 -10.17 0.73
N GLN A 146 13.16 -10.78 1.23
CA GLN A 146 13.21 -11.60 2.45
C GLN A 146 14.07 -12.86 2.26
N ASP A 147 14.00 -13.54 1.11
CA ASP A 147 14.92 -14.63 0.76
C ASP A 147 16.36 -14.14 0.80
N VAL A 148 16.67 -13.01 0.13
CA VAL A 148 18.02 -12.46 0.10
C VAL A 148 18.56 -12.10 1.49
N CYS A 149 17.71 -11.59 2.39
CA CYS A 149 18.13 -11.19 3.73
C CYS A 149 18.10 -12.33 4.76
N THR A 150 17.58 -13.52 4.43
CA THR A 150 17.45 -14.65 5.37
C THR A 150 18.14 -15.94 4.91
N ASP A 151 18.51 -16.04 3.64
CA ASP A 151 19.10 -17.25 3.04
C ASP A 151 20.60 -17.10 2.78
N ASP A 152 21.38 -18.04 3.30
CA ASP A 152 22.83 -18.10 3.12
C ASP A 152 23.25 -18.32 1.65
N ASP A 153 22.40 -18.93 0.82
CA ASP A 153 22.72 -19.21 -0.59
C ASP A 153 22.75 -17.94 -1.48
N THR A 154 22.27 -16.79 -0.96
CA THR A 154 22.28 -15.50 -1.65
C THR A 154 23.35 -14.53 -1.13
N GLN A 155 24.37 -15.05 -0.43
CA GLN A 155 25.34 -14.29 0.37
C GLN A 155 25.93 -13.04 -0.30
N VAL A 156 26.21 -13.08 -1.60
CA VAL A 156 26.75 -11.92 -2.35
C VAL A 156 25.73 -10.77 -2.39
N PHE A 157 24.46 -11.06 -2.65
CA PHE A 157 23.39 -10.05 -2.64
C PHE A 157 23.02 -9.63 -1.22
N HIS A 158 23.00 -10.57 -0.27
CA HIS A 158 22.84 -10.27 1.15
C HIS A 158 23.84 -9.19 1.59
N GLN A 159 25.14 -9.39 1.33
CA GLN A 159 26.18 -8.42 1.69
C GLN A 159 25.96 -7.04 1.05
N ILE A 160 25.61 -6.98 -0.24
CA ILE A 160 25.32 -5.72 -0.92
C ILE A 160 24.12 -5.03 -0.28
N LEU A 161 23.03 -5.76 -0.02
CA LEU A 161 21.83 -5.21 0.58
C LEU A 161 22.03 -4.79 2.03
N THR A 162 22.82 -5.51 2.82
CA THR A 162 23.25 -5.07 4.17
C THR A 162 24.02 -3.74 4.10
N LEU A 163 24.96 -3.61 3.17
CA LEU A 163 25.78 -2.39 3.03
C LEU A 163 24.96 -1.16 2.67
N VAL A 164 23.87 -1.31 1.90
CA VAL A 164 22.96 -0.22 1.54
C VAL A 164 21.75 -0.10 2.47
N GLY A 165 21.73 -0.84 3.59
CA GLY A 165 20.68 -0.77 4.60
C GLY A 165 19.33 -1.38 4.20
N GLN A 166 19.29 -2.24 3.19
CA GLN A 166 18.08 -2.98 2.77
C GLN A 166 17.92 -4.34 3.49
N CYS A 167 18.98 -4.82 4.15
CA CYS A 167 18.91 -5.93 5.11
C CYS A 167 19.30 -5.45 6.53
N PRO A 168 18.61 -5.88 7.60
CA PRO A 168 17.39 -6.71 7.57
C PRO A 168 16.22 -5.97 6.90
N VAL A 169 15.27 -6.73 6.35
CA VAL A 169 14.12 -6.17 5.64
C VAL A 169 13.29 -5.35 6.63
N GLN A 170 12.85 -4.16 6.22
CA GLN A 170 12.00 -3.33 7.08
C GLN A 170 10.55 -3.85 7.09
N ALA A 171 9.85 -3.62 8.21
CA ALA A 171 8.51 -4.15 8.46
C ALA A 171 7.49 -3.80 7.37
N GLY A 172 7.61 -2.63 6.73
CA GLY A 172 6.81 -2.24 5.57
C GLY A 172 6.94 -3.24 4.43
N MET A 173 8.16 -3.54 4.00
CA MET A 173 8.43 -4.50 2.93
C MET A 173 8.08 -5.94 3.37
N GLU A 174 8.40 -6.35 4.60
CA GLU A 174 8.03 -7.68 5.12
C GLU A 174 6.52 -7.90 5.09
N SER A 175 5.74 -6.88 5.46
CA SER A 175 4.27 -6.97 5.48
C SER A 175 3.64 -7.15 4.10
N LEU A 176 4.39 -6.95 3.01
CA LEU A 176 3.94 -7.18 1.64
C LEU A 176 4.20 -8.61 1.15
N ALA A 177 4.57 -9.55 2.03
CA ALA A 177 4.75 -10.95 1.67
C ALA A 177 3.55 -11.47 0.87
N TYR A 178 3.84 -12.13 -0.26
CA TYR A 178 2.81 -12.57 -1.19
C TYR A 178 1.86 -13.57 -0.51
N MET A 179 0.55 -13.38 -0.71
CA MET A 179 -0.49 -14.21 -0.13
C MET A 179 -0.26 -15.69 -0.46
N ASP A 180 -0.39 -16.55 0.55
CA ASP A 180 -0.09 -17.99 0.50
C ASP A 180 1.38 -18.34 0.10
N GLY A 181 2.27 -17.35 0.08
CA GLY A 181 3.71 -17.53 -0.16
C GLY A 181 4.50 -17.88 1.11
N LYS A 182 5.80 -18.18 0.91
CA LYS A 182 6.76 -18.62 1.95
C LYS A 182 6.77 -17.76 3.21
N TYR A 183 6.72 -16.43 3.05
CA TYR A 183 6.82 -15.47 4.14
C TYR A 183 5.46 -14.96 4.65
N SER A 184 4.35 -15.42 4.08
CA SER A 184 3.03 -14.98 4.54
C SER A 184 2.51 -15.82 5.69
N THR A 185 1.81 -15.18 6.61
CA THR A 185 1.14 -15.83 7.75
C THR A 185 -0.36 -16.02 7.47
N LYS A 186 -1.02 -16.84 8.30
CA LYS A 186 -2.49 -17.01 8.20
C LYS A 186 -3.22 -15.69 8.48
N GLU A 187 -2.68 -14.90 9.40
CA GLU A 187 -3.17 -13.59 9.80
C GLU A 187 -3.05 -12.60 8.65
N LEU A 188 -1.89 -12.58 7.97
CA LEU A 188 -1.68 -11.73 6.79
C LEU A 188 -2.58 -12.14 5.63
N ASN A 189 -2.72 -13.44 5.34
CA ASN A 189 -3.66 -13.93 4.32
C ASN A 189 -5.11 -13.52 4.64
N LYS A 190 -5.52 -13.59 5.92
CA LYS A 190 -6.84 -13.13 6.36
C LYS A 190 -7.02 -11.62 6.16
N ALA A 191 -5.98 -10.84 6.41
CA ALA A 191 -5.99 -9.39 6.17
C ALA A 191 -6.16 -9.08 4.67
N TYR A 192 -5.46 -9.78 3.77
CA TYR A 192 -5.66 -9.63 2.33
C TYR A 192 -7.09 -9.95 1.91
N VAL A 193 -7.67 -11.05 2.39
CA VAL A 193 -9.08 -11.40 2.10
C VAL A 193 -10.04 -10.31 2.55
N ALA A 194 -9.81 -9.72 3.74
CA ALA A 194 -10.63 -8.63 4.24
C ALA A 194 -10.50 -7.36 3.37
N ALA A 195 -9.27 -7.01 2.97
CA ALA A 195 -8.98 -5.88 2.11
C ALA A 195 -9.59 -6.06 0.70
N GLU A 196 -9.41 -7.23 0.07
CA GLU A 196 -9.99 -7.58 -1.23
C GLU A 196 -11.52 -7.45 -1.23
N LYS A 197 -12.19 -7.88 -0.16
CA LYS A 197 -13.64 -7.75 -0.04
C LYS A 197 -14.12 -6.30 -0.11
N VAL A 198 -13.41 -5.39 0.56
CA VAL A 198 -13.75 -3.96 0.53
C VAL A 198 -13.36 -3.36 -0.82
N TYR A 199 -12.17 -3.69 -1.30
CA TYR A 199 -11.65 -3.22 -2.59
C TYR A 199 -12.61 -3.55 -3.74
N THR A 200 -12.99 -4.81 -3.89
CA THR A 200 -13.91 -5.27 -4.94
C THR A 200 -15.31 -4.65 -4.86
N ALA A 201 -15.75 -4.26 -3.66
CA ALA A 201 -17.05 -3.66 -3.43
C ALA A 201 -17.09 -2.14 -3.63
N GLN A 202 -15.96 -1.46 -3.44
CA GLN A 202 -15.92 0.01 -3.32
C GLN A 202 -15.07 0.70 -4.40
N VAL A 203 -14.11 0.00 -5.02
CA VAL A 203 -13.24 0.62 -6.02
C VAL A 203 -14.06 1.02 -7.26
N SER A 204 -13.90 2.28 -7.67
CA SER A 204 -14.66 2.86 -8.78
C SER A 204 -13.95 2.66 -10.13
N ALA A 205 -12.62 2.61 -10.11
CA ALA A 205 -11.75 2.40 -11.27
C ALA A 205 -10.41 1.83 -10.81
N ALA A 206 -9.77 0.99 -11.63
CA ALA A 206 -8.46 0.44 -11.30
C ALA A 206 -7.58 0.33 -12.55
N MET A 207 -6.35 0.81 -12.45
CA MET A 207 -5.30 0.54 -13.43
C MET A 207 -4.39 -0.54 -12.87
N CYS A 208 -4.25 -1.63 -13.61
CA CYS A 208 -3.32 -2.71 -13.34
C CYS A 208 -2.45 -2.94 -14.56
N SER A 209 -1.25 -3.49 -14.37
CA SER A 209 -0.38 -3.81 -15.49
C SER A 209 -0.05 -5.30 -15.57
N ASN A 210 0.07 -5.79 -16.80
CA ASN A 210 0.55 -7.13 -17.12
C ASN A 210 1.86 -7.11 -17.93
N GLY A 211 2.59 -5.97 -17.94
CA GLY A 211 3.90 -5.85 -18.57
C GLY A 211 4.85 -4.94 -17.77
N ASN A 212 6.14 -5.28 -17.74
CA ASN A 212 7.13 -4.63 -16.87
C ASN A 212 8.21 -3.81 -17.60
N ILE A 213 8.18 -3.78 -18.93
CA ILE A 213 9.14 -3.01 -19.74
C ILE A 213 8.93 -1.51 -19.52
N GLY A 214 7.66 -1.07 -19.49
CA GLY A 214 7.30 0.32 -19.28
C GLY A 214 7.81 1.33 -20.33
N ILE A 215 7.65 2.60 -20.01
CA ILE A 215 8.05 3.76 -20.82
C ILE A 215 9.56 3.96 -20.69
N PHE A 216 10.21 4.37 -21.78
CA PHE A 216 11.65 4.63 -21.79
C PHE A 216 11.98 5.78 -20.82
N SER A 217 12.64 5.45 -19.72
CA SER A 217 12.98 6.38 -18.63
C SER A 217 14.10 5.81 -17.76
N THR A 218 14.56 6.60 -16.78
CA THR A 218 15.52 6.12 -15.76
C THR A 218 14.96 5.01 -14.88
N TYR A 219 13.63 4.92 -14.73
CA TYR A 219 12.97 3.87 -13.94
C TYR A 219 12.93 2.52 -14.64
N GLN A 220 12.98 2.51 -15.98
CA GLN A 220 12.87 1.28 -16.77
C GLN A 220 13.91 0.23 -16.38
N ALA A 221 15.17 0.62 -16.14
CA ALA A 221 16.23 -0.32 -15.78
C ALA A 221 15.95 -1.04 -14.44
N LYS A 222 15.43 -0.32 -13.44
CA LYS A 222 15.07 -0.88 -12.12
C LYS A 222 14.00 -1.96 -12.26
N TYR A 223 12.89 -1.63 -12.93
CA TYR A 223 11.75 -2.54 -13.02
C TYR A 223 11.99 -3.70 -14.00
N LEU A 224 12.79 -3.51 -15.06
CA LEU A 224 13.28 -4.62 -15.88
C LEU A 224 14.13 -5.59 -15.09
N LEU A 225 15.04 -5.09 -14.24
CA LEU A 225 15.88 -5.95 -13.39
C LEU A 225 15.02 -6.75 -12.41
N LEU A 226 14.09 -6.09 -11.71
CA LEU A 226 13.18 -6.75 -10.77
C LEU A 226 12.33 -7.79 -11.49
N GLY A 227 11.69 -7.42 -12.60
CA GLY A 227 10.86 -8.31 -13.40
C GLY A 227 11.60 -9.51 -14.00
N ALA A 228 12.91 -9.43 -14.18
CA ALA A 228 13.75 -10.53 -14.68
C ALA A 228 14.37 -11.40 -13.56
N LYS A 229 14.56 -10.85 -12.36
CA LYS A 229 15.22 -11.54 -11.23
C LYS A 229 14.24 -12.17 -10.25
N VAL A 230 13.10 -11.53 -10.03
CA VAL A 230 12.07 -12.01 -9.12
C VAL A 230 11.18 -13.00 -9.86
N ASP A 231 10.96 -14.17 -9.27
CA ASP A 231 9.94 -15.08 -9.77
C ASP A 231 8.56 -14.53 -9.39
N HIS A 232 7.93 -13.86 -10.35
CA HIS A 232 6.58 -13.35 -10.21
C HIS A 232 5.49 -14.43 -10.40
N GLY A 233 5.87 -15.68 -10.66
CA GLY A 233 4.98 -16.81 -11.00
C GLY A 233 4.34 -16.72 -12.39
N SER A 234 4.48 -15.58 -13.08
CA SER A 234 4.05 -15.36 -14.47
C SER A 234 4.74 -14.12 -15.06
N GLY A 235 4.68 -13.98 -16.39
CA GLY A 235 5.11 -12.75 -17.07
C GLY A 235 4.15 -11.55 -16.90
N GLU A 236 2.97 -11.74 -16.31
CA GLU A 236 1.98 -10.68 -16.11
C GLU A 236 2.28 -9.89 -14.82
N ASN A 237 3.21 -8.94 -14.89
CA ASN A 237 3.60 -8.08 -13.77
C ASN A 237 4.12 -6.72 -14.26
N ASP A 238 4.16 -5.75 -13.36
CA ASP A 238 4.66 -4.39 -13.63
C ASP A 238 6.11 -4.18 -13.16
N GLY A 239 6.80 -5.27 -12.81
CA GLY A 239 8.14 -5.28 -12.20
C GLY A 239 8.12 -5.20 -10.68
N PHE A 240 6.96 -5.00 -10.04
CA PHE A 240 6.80 -5.03 -8.59
C PHE A 240 5.59 -5.85 -8.16
N THR A 241 4.40 -5.48 -8.65
CA THR A 241 3.13 -6.12 -8.40
C THR A 241 2.74 -7.02 -9.58
N THR A 242 2.22 -8.22 -9.29
CA THR A 242 1.66 -9.08 -10.34
C THR A 242 0.27 -8.60 -10.75
N TYR A 243 -0.12 -8.82 -12.00
CA TYR A 243 -1.45 -8.47 -12.48
C TYR A 243 -2.56 -9.10 -11.62
N LYS A 244 -2.35 -10.35 -11.17
CA LYS A 244 -3.26 -11.05 -10.25
C LYS A 244 -3.36 -10.34 -8.89
N SER A 245 -2.23 -9.88 -8.34
CA SER A 245 -2.22 -9.14 -7.07
C SER A 245 -2.92 -7.79 -7.22
N CYS A 246 -2.62 -7.04 -8.30
CA CYS A 246 -3.26 -5.75 -8.55
C CYS A 246 -4.79 -5.81 -8.64
N ARG A 247 -5.32 -6.84 -9.30
CA ARG A 247 -6.77 -7.02 -9.44
C ARG A 247 -7.48 -7.25 -8.10
N GLY A 248 -6.81 -7.75 -7.07
CA GLY A 248 -7.40 -7.88 -5.73
C GLY A 248 -8.76 -8.57 -5.68
N GLY A 249 -8.98 -9.60 -6.52
CA GLY A 249 -10.26 -10.33 -6.60
C GLY A 249 -11.23 -9.86 -7.68
N ILE A 250 -10.97 -8.74 -8.37
CA ILE A 250 -11.75 -8.30 -9.53
C ILE A 250 -11.50 -9.25 -10.71
N ASP A 251 -12.58 -9.69 -11.36
CA ASP A 251 -12.51 -10.58 -12.52
C ASP A 251 -11.65 -9.98 -13.65
N LYS A 252 -10.75 -10.77 -14.23
CA LYS A 252 -9.92 -10.37 -15.38
C LYS A 252 -10.80 -9.92 -16.56
N ALA A 253 -11.99 -10.50 -16.74
CA ALA A 253 -12.91 -10.14 -17.81
C ALA A 253 -13.48 -8.71 -17.71
N LYS A 254 -13.35 -8.05 -16.54
CA LYS A 254 -13.72 -6.64 -16.40
C LYS A 254 -12.65 -5.68 -16.92
N PHE A 255 -11.43 -6.15 -17.10
CA PHE A 255 -10.32 -5.30 -17.53
C PHE A 255 -10.21 -5.28 -19.05
N GLY A 256 -10.17 -4.09 -19.61
CA GLY A 256 -9.87 -3.84 -21.02
C GLY A 256 -8.54 -3.09 -21.19
N ASP A 257 -7.98 -3.13 -22.39
CA ASP A 257 -6.70 -2.53 -22.74
C ASP A 257 -6.84 -1.16 -23.43
N ASP A 258 -8.05 -0.58 -23.47
CA ASP A 258 -8.28 0.78 -23.92
C ASP A 258 -8.18 1.75 -22.74
N PRO A 259 -7.49 2.90 -22.86
CA PRO A 259 -7.41 3.89 -21.79
C PRO A 259 -8.77 4.53 -21.43
N SER A 260 -9.85 4.28 -22.16
CA SER A 260 -11.21 4.64 -21.74
C SER A 260 -11.86 3.61 -20.80
N ASP A 261 -11.27 2.42 -20.63
CA ASP A 261 -11.78 1.40 -19.73
C ASP A 261 -11.58 1.80 -18.26
N ARG A 262 -12.66 1.79 -17.48
CA ARG A 262 -12.58 2.06 -16.02
C ARG A 262 -11.67 1.08 -15.28
N PHE A 263 -11.64 -0.17 -15.74
CA PHE A 263 -10.70 -1.18 -15.28
C PHE A 263 -9.69 -1.40 -16.41
N TYR A 264 -8.56 -0.72 -16.33
CA TYR A 264 -7.59 -0.66 -17.40
C TYR A 264 -6.43 -1.62 -17.14
N VAL A 265 -6.13 -2.49 -18.10
CA VAL A 265 -4.91 -3.29 -18.13
C VAL A 265 -3.89 -2.67 -19.09
N THR A 266 -2.76 -2.25 -18.54
CA THR A 266 -1.67 -1.59 -19.26
C THR A 266 -0.42 -2.47 -19.34
N HIS A 267 0.58 -2.07 -20.11
CA HIS A 267 1.94 -2.66 -20.15
C HIS A 267 2.99 -1.75 -19.47
N CYS A 268 2.52 -0.77 -18.69
CA CYS A 268 3.35 0.13 -17.88
C CYS A 268 4.12 -0.62 -16.79
N ASN A 269 5.37 -0.21 -16.52
CA ASN A 269 6.02 -0.64 -15.28
C ASN A 269 5.40 0.09 -14.07
N HIS A 270 5.77 -0.32 -12.86
CA HIS A 270 5.18 0.21 -11.63
C HIS A 270 5.27 1.75 -11.54
N ALA A 271 6.43 2.34 -11.89
CA ALA A 271 6.60 3.80 -11.85
C ALA A 271 5.74 4.55 -12.88
N ASP A 272 5.54 3.96 -14.06
CA ASP A 272 4.66 4.55 -15.07
C ASP A 272 3.21 4.62 -14.59
N THR A 273 2.75 3.62 -13.84
CA THR A 273 1.40 3.61 -13.26
C THR A 273 1.21 4.65 -12.15
N ALA A 274 2.30 5.19 -11.60
CA ALA A 274 2.31 6.34 -10.71
C ALA A 274 2.46 7.69 -11.46
N PHE A 275 2.33 7.68 -12.79
CA PHE A 275 2.43 8.84 -13.68
C PHE A 275 3.81 9.51 -13.75
N LEU A 276 4.87 8.88 -13.24
CA LEU A 276 6.22 9.48 -13.18
C LEU A 276 6.80 9.77 -14.57
N ASN A 277 6.35 9.05 -15.61
CA ASN A 277 6.85 9.20 -16.99
C ASN A 277 5.77 9.67 -17.98
N GLY A 278 4.55 9.96 -17.51
CA GLY A 278 3.44 10.36 -18.38
C GLY A 278 2.92 9.24 -19.29
N ASP A 279 2.40 9.62 -20.47
CA ASP A 279 1.94 8.69 -21.49
C ASP A 279 3.06 8.30 -22.45
N SER A 280 3.08 7.04 -22.90
CA SER A 280 3.97 6.63 -23.99
C SER A 280 3.62 7.36 -25.28
N HIS A 281 4.62 7.84 -26.03
CA HIS A 281 4.42 8.36 -27.38
C HIS A 281 4.37 7.27 -28.46
N PHE A 282 4.77 6.03 -28.13
CA PHE A 282 5.02 4.98 -29.12
C PHE A 282 4.18 3.71 -28.93
N LYS A 283 3.56 3.51 -27.76
CA LYS A 283 2.68 2.36 -27.50
C LYS A 283 1.37 2.81 -26.89
N ASP A 284 0.26 2.40 -27.49
CA ASP A 284 -1.08 2.72 -26.99
C ASP A 284 -1.47 1.90 -25.75
N SER A 285 -0.80 0.78 -25.53
CA SER A 285 -0.95 -0.04 -24.31
C SER A 285 -0.30 0.58 -23.06
N MET A 286 0.21 1.81 -23.11
CA MET A 286 0.92 2.48 -22.01
C MET A 286 0.50 3.95 -21.92
N LYS A 287 -0.78 4.20 -21.62
CA LYS A 287 -1.38 5.55 -21.57
C LYS A 287 -2.01 5.86 -20.20
N PRO A 288 -1.24 5.80 -19.10
CA PRO A 288 -1.77 5.95 -17.75
C PRO A 288 -2.39 7.34 -17.50
N VAL A 289 -1.81 8.42 -18.03
CA VAL A 289 -2.34 9.78 -17.83
C VAL A 289 -3.61 9.99 -18.64
N LYS A 290 -3.65 9.52 -19.90
CA LYS A 290 -4.88 9.55 -20.71
C LYS A 290 -6.01 8.80 -20.01
N TRP A 291 -5.71 7.63 -19.44
CA TRP A 291 -6.68 6.86 -18.67
C TRP A 291 -7.23 7.65 -17.49
N PHE A 292 -6.34 8.18 -16.64
CA PHE A 292 -6.77 8.90 -15.45
C PHE A 292 -7.59 10.17 -15.77
N LYS A 293 -7.21 10.90 -16.82
CA LYS A 293 -7.96 12.06 -17.32
C LYS A 293 -9.33 11.72 -17.90
N GLY A 294 -9.52 10.48 -18.37
CA GLY A 294 -10.77 10.02 -18.95
C GLY A 294 -11.80 9.49 -17.94
N LEU A 295 -11.46 9.42 -16.65
CA LEU A 295 -12.36 8.86 -15.62
C LEU A 295 -13.49 9.81 -15.19
N PHE A 296 -13.31 11.13 -15.38
CA PHE A 296 -14.19 12.18 -14.88
C PHE A 296 -14.41 13.27 -15.92
#